data_AF-A0A354WI64-F1
#
_entry.id   AF-A0A354WI64-F1
#
_cell.length_a   1.000
_cell.length_b   1.000
_cell.length_c   1.000
_cell.angle_alpha   90.00
_cell.angle_beta   90.00
_cell.angle_gamma   90.00
#
_symmetry.space_group_name_H-M   'P 1'
#
loop_
_entity.id
_entity.type
_entity.pdbx_description
1 polymer ?
#
loop_
_entity_poly.entity_id
_entity_poly.type
_entity_poly.pdbx_seq_one_letter_code
_entity_poly.pdbx_strand_id
1 'polypeptide(L)' 'MPQALKAIYRNGTFILKNPCNLPEGVEVELFVQSSQVIPPKITDIGARQNFLKQLVERMQQNPISSNAPRFTRDMLHERR' A
#
# COMPACT_ATOMS: atom_id res chain seq x y z
N MET A 1 14.74 28.03 -2.36
CA MET A 1 13.72 27.02 -2.67
C MET A 1 13.80 25.93 -1.61
N PRO A 2 12.71 25.57 -0.90
CA PRO A 2 12.76 24.50 0.09
C PRO A 2 13.04 23.15 -0.59
N GLN A 3 13.99 22.38 -0.04
CA GLN A 3 14.33 21.04 -0.53
C GLN A 3 13.67 19.99 0.36
N ALA A 4 12.76 19.18 -0.20
CA ALA A 4 12.14 18.08 0.52
C ALA A 4 13.10 16.89 0.61
N LEU A 5 13.49 16.51 1.83
CA LEU A 5 14.34 15.34 2.08
C LEU A 5 13.49 14.17 2.59
N LYS A 6 13.76 12.96 2.08
CA LYS A 6 13.07 11.75 2.55
C LYS A 6 13.86 11.11 3.67
N ALA A 7 13.19 10.82 4.78
CA ALA A 7 13.75 10.10 5.91
C ALA A 7 12.86 8.92 6.33
N ILE A 8 13.42 7.98 7.08
CA ILE A 8 12.69 6.93 7.78
C ILE A 8 12.83 7.21 9.28
N TYR A 9 11.72 7.23 9.99
CA TYR A 9 11.73 7.29 11.45
C TYR A 9 11.99 5.89 12.02
N ARG A 10 13.05 5.75 12.82
CA ARG A 10 13.41 4.50 13.50
C ARG A 10 13.99 4.82 14.87
N ASN A 11 13.40 4.24 15.92
CA ASN A 11 13.88 4.34 17.31
C ASN A 11 14.12 5.78 17.81
N GLY A 12 13.24 6.73 17.48
CA GLY A 12 13.43 8.13 17.91
C GLY A 12 14.27 8.98 16.96
N THR A 13 14.83 8.40 15.89
CA THR A 13 15.75 9.10 14.97
C THR A 13 15.21 9.11 13.54
N PHE A 14 15.37 10.23 12.84
CA PHE A 14 15.09 10.35 11.40
C PHE A 14 16.34 10.02 10.60
N ILE A 15 16.32 8.89 9.91
CA ILE A 15 17.43 8.42 9.08
C ILE A 15 17.18 8.87 7.64
N LEU A 16 17.99 9.79 7.13
CA LEU A 16 17.88 10.26 5.74
C LEU A 16 18.11 9.11 4.75
N LYS A 17 17.29 9.04 3.69
CA LYS A 17 17.49 8.07 2.60
C LYS A 17 18.67 8.43 1.71
N ASN A 18 18.86 9.73 1.48
CA ASN A 18 19.95 10.27 0.68
C ASN A 18 20.77 11.22 1.55
N PRO A 19 22.11 11.25 1.41
CA PRO A 19 22.93 12.21 2.11
C PRO A 19 22.51 13.65 1.76
N CYS A 20 22.51 14.53 2.74
CA CYS A 20 22.26 15.95 2.56
C CYS A 20 23.41 16.73 3.19
N ASN A 21 23.93 17.72 2.46
CA ASN A 21 25.04 18.56 2.92
C ASN A 21 24.46 19.85 3.52
N LEU A 22 24.03 19.76 4.78
CA LEU A 22 23.53 20.89 5.55
C LEU A 22 24.57 21.32 6.58
N PRO A 23 24.76 22.64 6.80
CA PRO A 23 25.66 23.12 7.84
C PRO A 23 25.14 22.71 9.23
N GLU A 24 26.07 22.51 10.16
CA GLU A 24 25.73 22.21 11.55
C GLU A 24 24.91 23.35 12.17
N GLY A 25 23.87 22.99 12.93
CA GLY A 25 22.99 23.97 13.59
C GLY A 25 21.91 24.59 12.70
N VAL A 26 21.73 24.14 11.46
CA VAL A 26 20.64 24.64 10.62
C VAL A 26 19.28 24.20 11.16
N GLU A 27 18.34 25.14 11.24
CA GLU A 27 16.94 24.83 11.54
C GLU A 27 16.26 24.16 10.35
N VAL A 28 15.46 23.14 10.62
CA VAL A 28 14.72 22.39 9.60
C VAL A 28 13.28 22.18 10.02
N GLU A 29 12.37 22.18 9.05
CA GLU A 29 10.97 21.79 9.25
C GLU A 29 10.79 20.30 8.96
N LEU A 30 10.10 19.61 9.87
CA LEU A 30 9.78 18.20 9.71
C LEU A 30 8.32 18.02 9.28
N PHE A 31 8.11 17.37 8.14
CA PHE A 31 6.78 16.97 7.69
C PHE A 31 6.63 15.44 7.71
N VAL A 32 5.78 14.92 8.61
CA VAL A 32 5.52 13.48 8.73
C VAL A 32 4.30 13.10 7.89
N GLN A 33 4.55 12.44 6.76
CA GLN A 33 3.50 11.82 5.96
C GLN A 33 3.13 10.47 6.58
N SER A 34 2.01 10.40 7.28
CA SER A 34 1.43 9.11 7.65
C SER A 34 1.06 8.36 6.37
N SER A 35 1.26 7.04 6.35
CA SER A 35 0.76 6.20 5.26
C SER A 35 -0.74 6.42 5.20
N GLN A 36 -1.20 7.18 4.20
CA GLN A 36 -2.62 7.34 3.97
C GLN A 36 -3.14 5.98 3.52
N VAL A 37 -3.72 5.23 4.47
CA VAL A 37 -4.55 4.08 4.14
C VAL A 37 -5.66 4.66 3.30
N ILE A 38 -5.65 4.35 2.00
CA ILE A 38 -6.71 4.79 1.10
C ILE A 38 -8.01 4.23 1.69
N PRO A 39 -8.94 5.09 2.13
CA PRO A 39 -10.17 4.61 2.72
C PRO A 39 -10.93 3.78 1.68
N PRO A 40 -11.68 2.76 2.11
CA PRO A 40 -12.48 1.96 1.20
C PRO A 40 -13.43 2.88 0.41
N LYS A 41 -13.52 2.64 -0.90
CA LYS A 41 -14.42 3.42 -1.78
C LYS A 41 -15.89 3.34 -1.38
N ILE A 42 -16.27 2.29 -0.64
CA ILE A 42 -17.62 2.09 -0.11
C ILE A 42 -17.56 2.32 1.40
N THR A 43 -18.09 3.46 1.84
CA THR A 43 -18.16 3.86 3.25
C THR A 43 -19.49 3.49 3.89
N ASP A 44 -20.58 3.45 3.11
CA ASP A 44 -21.90 3.03 3.59
C ASP A 44 -21.97 1.52 3.87
N ILE A 45 -22.54 1.16 5.02
CA ILE A 45 -22.60 -0.22 5.50
C ILE A 45 -23.57 -1.05 4.64
N GLY A 46 -24.72 -0.48 4.27
CA GLY A 46 -25.71 -1.17 3.43
C GLY A 46 -25.18 -1.45 2.02
N ALA A 47 -24.57 -0.44 1.40
CA ALA A 47 -23.91 -0.56 0.11
C ALA A 47 -22.77 -1.60 0.15
N ARG A 48 -22.00 -1.65 1.24
CA ARG A 48 -20.95 -2.65 1.43
C ARG A 48 -21.52 -4.07 1.51
N GLN A 49 -22.58 -4.28 2.27
CA GLN A 49 -23.23 -5.59 2.38
C GLN A 49 -23.76 -6.06 1.03
N ASN A 50 -24.44 -5.17 0.29
CA ASN A 50 -24.96 -5.47 -1.04
C ASN A 50 -23.84 -5.81 -2.03
N PHE A 51 -22.75 -5.02 -2.03
CA PHE A 51 -21.59 -5.29 -2.87
C PHE A 51 -20.96 -6.65 -2.57
N LEU A 52 -20.77 -6.99 -1.29
CA LEU A 52 -20.19 -8.27 -0.88
C LEU A 52 -21.07 -9.45 -1.30
N LYS A 53 -22.40 -9.31 -1.18
CA LYS A 53 -23.34 -10.33 -1.64
C LYS A 53 -23.20 -10.58 -3.15
N GLN A 54 -23.23 -9.52 -3.96
CA GLN A 54 -23.06 -9.61 -5.41
C GLN A 54 -21.68 -10.15 -5.82
N LEU A 55 -20.64 -9.82 -5.05
CA LEU A 55 -19.29 -10.34 -5.29
C LEU A 55 -19.27 -11.87 -5.12
N VAL A 56 -19.82 -12.38 -4.02
CA VAL A 56 -19.86 -13.81 -3.74
C VAL A 56 -20.71 -14.55 -4.79
N GLU A 57 -21.87 -14.01 -5.15
CA GLU A 57 -22.73 -14.58 -6.21
C GLU A 57 -21.97 -14.73 -7.53
N ARG A 58 -21.21 -13.70 -7.95
CA ARG A 58 -20.39 -13.77 -9.17
C ARG A 58 -19.26 -14.81 -9.07
N MET A 59 -18.62 -14.92 -7.90
CA MET A 59 -17.58 -15.93 -7.69
C MET A 59 -18.15 -17.36 -7.76
N GLN A 60 -19.35 -17.57 -7.23
CA GLN A 60 -20.04 -18.87 -7.29
C GLN A 60 -20.49 -19.21 -8.72
N GLN A 61 -20.91 -18.22 -9.50
CA GLN A 61 -21.29 -18.41 -10.91
C GLN A 61 -20.10 -18.67 -11.84
N ASN A 62 -18.88 -18.34 -11.42
CA ASN A 62 -17.67 -18.58 -12.19
C ASN A 62 -16.65 -19.41 -11.39
N PRO A 63 -16.97 -20.70 -11.11
CA PRO A 63 -16.09 -21.56 -10.36
C PRO A 63 -14.80 -21.82 -11.14
N ILE A 64 -13.70 -21.98 -10.41
CA ILE A 64 -12.44 -22.43 -11.00
C ILE A 64 -12.68 -23.84 -11.56
N SER A 65 -12.38 -24.03 -12.84
CA SER A 65 -12.48 -25.34 -13.49
C SER A 65 -11.72 -26.40 -12.70
N SER A 66 -12.28 -27.60 -12.58
CA SER A 66 -11.59 -28.74 -11.94
C SER A 66 -10.25 -29.07 -12.61
N ASN A 67 -10.12 -28.73 -13.89
CA ASN A 67 -8.90 -28.92 -14.68
C ASN A 67 -7.97 -27.69 -14.65
N ALA A 68 -8.24 -26.69 -13.81
CA ALA A 68 -7.42 -25.50 -13.73
C ALA A 68 -6.00 -25.85 -13.23
N PRO A 69 -4.96 -25.34 -13.89
CA PRO A 69 -3.59 -25.57 -13.46
C PRO A 69 -3.35 -24.96 -12.07
N ARG A 70 -2.75 -25.73 -11.17
CA ARG A 70 -2.33 -25.24 -9.86
C ARG A 70 -0.94 -24.64 -9.98
N PHE A 71 -0.84 -23.33 -9.78
CA PHE A 71 0.45 -22.65 -9.77
C PHE A 71 1.02 -22.61 -8.36
N THR A 72 2.30 -22.97 -8.24
CA THR A 72 3.09 -22.64 -7.06
C THR A 72 3.39 -21.14 -7.06
N ARG A 73 3.82 -20.61 -5.90
CA ARG A 73 4.19 -19.20 -5.76
C ARG A 73 5.19 -18.76 -6.83
N ASP A 74 6.24 -19.55 -7.04
CA ASP A 74 7.32 -19.20 -7.97
C ASP A 74 6.84 -19.23 -9.43
N MET A 75 5.98 -20.20 -9.78
CA MET A 75 5.35 -20.27 -11.12
C MET A 75 4.46 -19.07 -11.46
N LEU A 76 3.89 -18.38 -10.46
CA LEU A 76 3.12 -17.15 -10.69
C LEU A 76 4.01 -15.94 -11.01
N HIS A 77 5.26 -15.94 -10.54
CA HIS A 77 6.20 -14.83 -10.71
C HIS A 77 7.09 -14.96 -11.95
N GLU A 78 7.22 -16.17 -12.50
CA GLU A 78 8.06 -16.47 -13.67
C GLU A 78 7.37 -16.22 -15.02
N ARG A 79 6.06 -15.93 -15.02
CA ARG A 79 5.31 -15.56 -16.24
C ARG A 79 5.44 -14.05 -16.50
N ARG A 80 6.57 -13.63 -17.05
CA ARG A 80 6.75 -12.28 -17.61
C ARG A 80 7.07 -12.37 -19.09
#